data_AF-A0A7C4DPF1-F1
#
_entry.id   AF-A0A7C4DPF1-F1
#
_cell.length_a   1.000
_cell.length_b   1.000
_cell.length_c   1.000
_cell.angle_alpha   90.00
_cell.angle_beta   90.00
_cell.angle_gamma   90.00
#
_symmetry.space_group_name_H-M   'P 1'
#
loop_
_entity.id
_entity.type
_entity.pdbx_description
1 polymer ?
#
loop_
_entity_poly.entity_id
_entity_poly.type
_entity_poly.pdbx_seq_one_letter_code
_entity_poly.pdbx_strand_id
1 'polypeptide(L)'
;MIFLAKRRDIVEVMNEVLEGISKGLPITRIMMYSSVNYAYMKKVVLLLSDRGLIKVEKDPEEMRFHYYLTTKGIYLRNLLNSLNGLLVYSYGNANDASWDPEYDAKYIEEKSRIVVKELSTKKKRSHIEIYFAILSSITNKPRTISSIANHCYINLEQATKYLKELLELDMVVEVSDLNKKKYQVTGKGMRFLDTYLRIYELVRGLD
;
A
#
# COMPACT_ATOMS: atom_id res chain seq x y z
N MET A 1 22.08 -12.60 14.88
CA MET A 1 21.71 -11.17 14.93
C MET A 1 20.25 -11.11 15.35
N ILE A 2 19.98 -10.58 16.54
CA ILE A 2 18.65 -10.59 17.18
C ILE A 2 17.75 -9.61 16.41
N PHE A 3 16.84 -10.12 15.58
CA PHE A 3 15.84 -9.29 14.90
C PHE A 3 14.77 -8.87 15.91
N LEU A 4 14.90 -7.66 16.44
CA LEU A 4 13.83 -6.98 17.18
C LEU A 4 12.62 -6.84 16.25
N ALA A 5 11.47 -7.34 16.72
CA ALA A 5 10.21 -7.42 16.00
C ALA A 5 9.67 -6.03 15.61
N LYS A 6 10.13 -5.49 14.48
CA LYS A 6 9.43 -4.42 13.79
C LYS A 6 8.10 -5.02 13.31
N ARG A 7 6.98 -4.49 13.81
CA ARG A 7 5.64 -4.94 13.41
C ARG A 7 5.51 -4.73 11.90
N ARG A 8 5.52 -5.83 11.14
CA ARG A 8 5.49 -5.78 9.68
C ARG A 8 4.14 -5.31 9.15
N ASP A 9 4.20 -4.56 8.05
CA ASP A 9 3.00 -4.09 7.37
C ASP A 9 2.29 -5.28 6.71
N ILE A 10 0.96 -5.31 6.78
CA ILE A 10 0.16 -6.36 6.18
C ILE A 10 0.36 -6.43 4.66
N VAL A 11 0.62 -5.28 4.02
CA VAL A 11 0.91 -5.16 2.59
C VAL A 11 2.15 -5.97 2.22
N GLU A 12 3.22 -5.85 3.00
CA GLU A 12 4.46 -6.59 2.77
C GLU A 12 4.25 -8.10 2.96
N VAL A 13 3.52 -8.48 4.01
CA VAL A 13 3.26 -9.90 4.31
C VAL A 13 2.38 -10.53 3.24
N MET A 14 1.36 -9.82 2.75
CA MET A 14 0.55 -10.29 1.62
C MET A 14 1.41 -10.50 0.37
N ASN A 15 2.33 -9.59 0.07
CA ASN A 15 3.20 -9.74 -1.09
C ASN A 15 4.04 -11.01 -1.01
N GLU A 16 4.66 -11.28 0.15
CA GLU A 16 5.45 -12.49 0.37
C GLU A 16 4.61 -13.77 0.31
N VAL A 17 3.38 -13.72 0.82
CA VAL A 17 2.45 -14.86 0.74
C VAL A 17 2.08 -15.15 -0.71
N LEU A 18 1.68 -14.15 -1.47
CA LEU A 18 1.31 -14.32 -2.89
C LEU A 18 2.52 -14.77 -3.72
N GLU A 19 3.70 -14.23 -3.46
CA GLU A 19 4.94 -14.63 -4.12
C GLU A 19 5.32 -16.07 -3.78
N GLY A 20 5.21 -16.47 -2.51
CA GLY A 20 5.46 -17.84 -2.08
C GLY A 20 4.50 -18.84 -2.70
N ILE A 21 3.21 -18.51 -2.76
CA ILE A 21 2.18 -19.34 -3.43
C ILE A 21 2.49 -19.45 -4.93
N SER A 22 2.91 -18.37 -5.58
CA SER A 22 3.26 -18.40 -7.01
C SER A 22 4.44 -19.32 -7.34
N LYS A 23 5.31 -19.58 -6.35
CA LYS A 23 6.44 -20.50 -6.42
C LYS A 23 6.10 -21.92 -5.98
N GLY A 24 4.83 -22.21 -5.66
CA GLY A 24 4.41 -23.52 -5.16
C GLY A 24 4.97 -23.86 -3.79
N LEU A 25 5.32 -22.86 -2.97
CA LEU A 25 5.91 -23.11 -1.64
C LEU A 25 4.82 -23.49 -0.62
N PRO A 26 5.10 -24.46 0.28
CA PRO A 26 4.19 -24.79 1.36
C PRO A 26 4.09 -23.64 2.37
N ILE A 27 2.93 -23.48 3.01
CA ILE A 27 2.65 -22.33 3.88
C ILE A 27 3.64 -22.19 5.04
N THR A 28 4.16 -23.30 5.56
CA THR A 28 5.20 -23.31 6.60
C THR A 28 6.47 -22.62 6.14
N ARG A 29 6.87 -22.84 4.88
CA ARG A 29 8.07 -22.23 4.30
C ARG A 29 7.86 -20.74 4.05
N ILE A 30 6.67 -20.36 3.56
CA ILE A 30 6.27 -18.95 3.40
C ILE A 30 6.30 -18.24 4.76
N MET A 31 5.77 -18.87 5.81
CA MET A 31 5.75 -18.34 7.18
C MET A 31 7.17 -18.09 7.71
N MET A 32 8.11 -19.01 7.46
CA MET A 32 9.52 -18.84 7.83
C MET A 32 10.16 -17.66 7.11
N TYR A 33 10.01 -17.54 5.80
CA TYR A 33 10.56 -16.41 5.04
C TYR A 33 9.93 -15.07 5.45
N SER A 34 8.63 -15.07 5.70
CA SER A 34 7.88 -13.86 6.07
C SER A 34 8.11 -13.44 7.52
N SER A 35 8.80 -14.27 8.32
CA SER A 35 9.04 -14.05 9.75
C SER A 35 7.76 -13.76 10.55
N VAL A 36 6.64 -14.38 10.18
CA VAL A 36 5.35 -14.24 10.86
C VAL A 36 4.99 -15.51 11.62
N ASN A 37 4.17 -15.39 12.67
CA ASN A 37 3.66 -16.56 13.37
C ASN A 37 2.45 -17.18 12.65
N TYR A 38 2.12 -18.42 13.03
CA TYR A 38 1.03 -19.18 12.42
C TYR A 38 -0.34 -18.48 12.53
N ALA A 39 -0.64 -17.88 13.69
CA ALA A 39 -1.92 -17.20 13.90
C ALA A 39 -2.09 -16.01 12.95
N TYR A 40 -1.02 -15.25 12.71
CA TYR A 40 -1.02 -14.14 11.77
C TYR A 40 -1.07 -14.62 10.32
N MET A 41 -0.28 -15.65 9.96
CA MET A 41 -0.33 -16.28 8.64
C MET A 41 -1.73 -16.78 8.30
N LYS A 42 -2.38 -17.50 9.22
CA LYS A 42 -3.75 -17.99 9.05
C LYS A 42 -4.74 -16.86 8.79
N LYS A 43 -4.61 -15.72 9.48
CA LYS A 43 -5.46 -14.54 9.23
C LYS A 43 -5.25 -13.97 7.83
N VAL A 44 -4.00 -13.89 7.37
CA VAL A 44 -3.69 -13.38 6.02
C VAL A 44 -4.22 -14.33 4.95
N VAL A 45 -3.98 -15.63 5.08
CA VAL A 45 -4.49 -16.66 4.16
C VAL A 45 -6.02 -16.64 4.10
N LEU A 46 -6.69 -16.56 5.25
CA LEU A 46 -8.15 -16.47 5.31
C LEU A 46 -8.66 -15.22 4.58
N LEU A 47 -8.07 -14.05 4.87
CA LEU A 47 -8.41 -12.80 4.18
C LEU A 47 -8.25 -12.93 2.65
N LEU A 48 -7.13 -13.49 2.18
CA LEU A 48 -6.88 -13.66 0.75
C LEU A 48 -7.87 -14.65 0.11
N SER A 49 -8.23 -15.72 0.83
CA SER A 49 -9.20 -16.72 0.38
C SER A 49 -10.61 -16.14 0.32
N ASP A 50 -11.03 -15.42 1.36
CA ASP A 50 -12.37 -14.80 1.46
C ASP A 50 -12.59 -13.76 0.37
N ARG A 51 -11.52 -13.08 -0.06
CA ARG A 51 -11.54 -12.13 -1.19
C ARG A 51 -11.39 -12.78 -2.56
N GLY A 52 -11.30 -14.12 -2.62
CA GLY A 52 -11.11 -14.86 -3.87
C GLY A 52 -9.78 -14.56 -4.56
N LEU A 53 -8.77 -14.11 -3.82
CA LEU A 53 -7.42 -13.84 -4.32
C LEU A 53 -6.59 -15.12 -4.39
N ILE A 54 -6.88 -16.07 -3.51
CA ILE A 54 -6.29 -17.42 -3.53
C ILE A 54 -7.38 -18.47 -3.46
N LYS A 55 -7.10 -19.64 -4.02
CA LYS A 55 -7.89 -20.86 -3.86
C LYS A 55 -7.14 -21.82 -2.95
N VAL A 56 -7.86 -22.46 -2.03
CA VAL A 56 -7.30 -23.47 -1.13
C VAL A 56 -7.95 -24.81 -1.47
N GLU A 57 -7.14 -25.80 -1.79
CA GLU A 57 -7.60 -27.17 -2.06
C GLU A 57 -6.97 -28.13 -1.05
N LYS A 58 -7.75 -29.09 -0.57
CA LYS A 58 -7.24 -30.14 0.30
C LYS A 58 -6.86 -31.34 -0.56
N ASP A 59 -5.60 -31.74 -0.48
CA ASP A 59 -5.12 -32.98 -1.04
C ASP A 59 -5.69 -34.16 -0.24
N PRO A 60 -6.51 -35.02 -0.86
CA PRO A 60 -7.09 -36.18 -0.17
C PRO A 60 -6.02 -37.20 0.23
N GLU A 61 -4.92 -37.29 -0.51
CA GLU A 61 -3.88 -38.30 -0.36
C GLU A 61 -2.82 -37.85 0.65
N GLU A 62 -2.38 -36.59 0.57
CA GLU A 62 -1.33 -36.07 1.45
C GLU A 62 -1.84 -35.48 2.78
N MET A 63 -3.17 -35.36 2.95
CA MET A 63 -3.81 -34.59 4.03
C MET A 63 -3.28 -33.14 4.17
N ARG A 64 -2.75 -32.57 3.08
CA ARG A 64 -2.17 -31.23 3.03
C ARG A 64 -3.07 -30.26 2.29
N PHE A 65 -2.87 -28.97 2.53
CA PHE A 65 -3.53 -27.91 1.79
C PHE A 65 -2.59 -27.37 0.73
N HIS A 66 -3.07 -27.34 -0.52
CA HIS A 66 -2.45 -26.65 -1.64
C HIS A 66 -3.10 -25.29 -1.85
N TYR A 67 -2.29 -24.31 -2.22
CA TYR A 67 -2.69 -22.93 -2.38
C TYR A 67 -2.40 -22.50 -3.81
N TYR A 68 -3.37 -21.86 -4.46
CA TYR A 68 -3.25 -21.40 -5.84
C TYR A 68 -3.63 -19.93 -5.95
N LEU A 69 -2.90 -19.18 -6.77
CA LEU A 69 -3.31 -17.81 -7.12
C LEU A 69 -4.49 -17.85 -8.11
N THR A 70 -5.51 -17.04 -7.85
CA THR A 70 -6.53 -16.75 -8.86
C THR A 70 -6.04 -15.63 -9.78
N THR A 71 -6.76 -15.36 -10.88
CA THR A 71 -6.49 -14.19 -11.72
C THR A 71 -6.48 -12.88 -10.91
N LYS A 72 -7.40 -12.75 -9.94
CA LYS A 72 -7.44 -11.59 -9.02
C LYS A 72 -6.21 -11.55 -8.11
N GLY A 73 -5.75 -12.71 -7.61
CA GLY A 73 -4.53 -12.81 -6.81
C GLY A 73 -3.27 -12.42 -7.58
N ILE A 74 -3.15 -12.84 -8.85
CA ILE A 74 -2.05 -12.44 -9.73
C ILE A 74 -2.07 -10.93 -9.94
N TYR A 75 -3.24 -10.35 -10.20
CA TYR A 75 -3.40 -8.92 -10.36
C TYR A 75 -2.99 -8.15 -9.09
N LEU A 76 -3.44 -8.57 -7.91
CA LEU A 76 -3.02 -7.98 -6.64
C LEU A 76 -1.51 -8.07 -6.43
N ARG A 77 -0.88 -9.21 -6.71
CA ARG A 77 0.57 -9.38 -6.59
C ARG A 77 1.31 -8.36 -7.47
N ASN A 78 0.85 -8.17 -8.71
CA ASN A 78 1.45 -7.20 -9.61
C ASN A 78 1.31 -5.77 -9.07
N LEU A 79 0.13 -5.40 -8.53
CA LEU A 79 -0.05 -4.09 -7.88
C LEU A 79 0.87 -3.90 -6.67
N LEU A 80 1.03 -4.92 -5.83
CA LEU A 80 1.93 -4.88 -4.66
C LEU A 80 3.40 -4.70 -5.09
N ASN A 81 3.81 -5.39 -6.15
CA ASN A 81 5.14 -5.21 -6.72
C ASN A 81 5.33 -3.81 -7.31
N SER A 82 4.33 -3.27 -8.02
CA SER A 82 4.36 -1.88 -8.50
C SER A 82 4.45 -0.87 -7.36
N LEU A 83 3.66 -1.05 -6.29
CA LEU A 83 3.69 -0.20 -5.11
C LEU A 83 5.08 -0.23 -4.45
N ASN A 84 5.66 -1.42 -4.28
CA ASN A 84 7.03 -1.57 -3.75
C ASN A 84 8.08 -0.92 -4.67
N GLY A 85 7.93 -1.04 -5.99
CA GLY A 85 8.79 -0.35 -6.95
C GLY A 85 8.77 1.17 -6.77
N LEU A 86 7.59 1.75 -6.58
CA LEU A 86 7.43 3.19 -6.31
C LEU A 86 8.11 3.63 -5.00
N LEU A 87 8.13 2.76 -3.98
CA LEU A 87 8.75 3.00 -2.68
C LEU A 87 10.27 2.79 -2.64
N VAL A 88 10.86 2.08 -3.61
CA VAL A 88 12.29 1.74 -3.62
C VAL A 88 13.10 2.62 -4.57
N TYR A 89 12.57 2.92 -5.76
CA TYR A 89 13.33 3.64 -6.79
C TYR A 89 12.97 5.12 -6.78
N SER A 90 13.89 6.03 -6.42
CA SER A 90 13.66 7.49 -6.55
C SER A 90 13.49 7.86 -8.03
N TYR A 91 14.41 7.41 -8.87
CA TYR A 91 14.39 7.56 -10.33
C TYR A 91 13.97 6.25 -11.02
N GLY A 92 12.71 6.18 -11.41
CA GLY A 92 12.20 5.08 -12.25
C GLY A 92 11.12 5.59 -13.18
N ASN A 93 11.43 5.59 -14.48
CA ASN A 93 10.46 5.75 -15.56
C ASN A 93 9.41 4.64 -15.48
N ALA A 94 8.37 4.84 -14.66
CA ALA A 94 7.13 4.12 -14.81
C ALA A 94 6.42 4.70 -16.04
N ASN A 95 6.92 4.42 -17.24
CA ASN A 95 6.11 4.56 -18.45
C ASN A 95 5.14 3.39 -18.47
N ASP A 96 4.18 3.40 -17.54
CA ASP A 96 3.01 2.56 -17.63
C ASP A 96 2.08 3.24 -18.65
N ALA A 97 2.06 2.71 -19.87
CA ALA A 97 1.27 3.22 -20.99
C ALA A 97 -0.25 3.20 -20.72
N SER A 98 -0.68 2.69 -19.56
CA SER A 98 -2.07 2.65 -19.11
C SER A 98 -2.49 3.82 -18.20
N TRP A 99 -1.56 4.67 -17.77
CA TRP A 99 -1.88 5.81 -16.89
C TRP A 99 -2.50 6.96 -17.70
N ASP A 100 -3.78 7.23 -17.48
CA ASP A 100 -4.49 8.38 -18.01
C ASP A 100 -4.61 9.44 -16.90
N PRO A 101 -3.83 10.54 -16.96
CA PRO A 101 -3.78 11.55 -15.90
C PRO A 101 -5.15 12.11 -15.51
N GLU A 102 -6.08 12.22 -16.45
CA GLU A 102 -7.37 12.89 -16.24
C GLU A 102 -8.41 11.94 -15.64
N TYR A 103 -8.52 10.72 -16.20
CA TYR A 103 -9.39 9.67 -15.66
C TYR A 103 -8.95 9.27 -14.24
N ASP A 104 -7.64 9.08 -14.05
CA ASP A 104 -7.09 8.63 -12.77
C ASP A 104 -7.23 9.71 -11.69
N ALA A 105 -7.15 11.00 -12.03
CA ALA A 105 -7.32 12.09 -11.06
C ALA A 105 -8.72 12.11 -10.43
N LYS A 106 -9.78 11.96 -11.23
CA LYS A 106 -11.16 11.93 -10.72
C LYS A 106 -11.42 10.70 -9.86
N TYR A 107 -10.96 9.53 -10.31
CA TYR A 107 -11.05 8.29 -9.56
C TYR A 107 -10.31 8.39 -8.21
N ILE A 108 -9.07 8.90 -8.22
CA ILE A 108 -8.27 9.13 -7.01
C ILE A 108 -9.02 10.07 -6.06
N GLU A 109 -9.56 11.18 -6.55
CA GLU A 109 -10.27 12.13 -5.70
C GLU A 109 -11.48 11.49 -5.00
N GLU A 110 -12.32 10.78 -5.75
CA GLU A 110 -13.53 10.16 -5.24
C GLU A 110 -13.21 9.08 -4.19
N LYS A 111 -12.34 8.13 -4.54
CA LYS A 111 -12.01 6.99 -3.68
C LYS A 111 -11.13 7.38 -2.50
N SER A 112 -10.23 8.35 -2.64
CA SER A 112 -9.40 8.82 -1.52
C SER A 112 -10.22 9.41 -0.39
N ARG A 113 -11.35 10.07 -0.67
CA ARG A 113 -12.24 10.60 0.40
C ARG A 113 -12.79 9.49 1.28
N ILE A 114 -13.18 8.36 0.68
CA ILE A 114 -13.71 7.19 1.38
C ILE A 114 -12.61 6.57 2.25
N VAL A 115 -11.44 6.31 1.66
CA VAL A 115 -10.32 5.66 2.35
C VAL A 115 -9.76 6.54 3.47
N VAL A 116 -9.55 7.85 3.24
CA VAL A 116 -9.06 8.77 4.28
C VAL A 116 -10.03 8.83 5.46
N LYS A 117 -11.35 8.84 5.21
CA LYS A 117 -12.36 8.80 6.28
C LYS A 117 -12.21 7.52 7.11
N GLU A 118 -12.09 6.36 6.49
CA GLU A 118 -11.88 5.10 7.22
C GLU A 118 -10.56 5.12 8.01
N LEU A 119 -9.46 5.56 7.39
CA LEU A 119 -8.15 5.65 8.03
C LEU A 119 -8.15 6.60 9.23
N SER A 120 -8.92 7.68 9.20
CA SER A 120 -9.02 8.63 10.31
C SER A 120 -9.59 8.02 11.59
N THR A 121 -10.43 6.98 11.46
CA THR A 121 -11.03 6.27 12.61
C THR A 121 -10.09 5.22 13.23
N LYS A 122 -8.99 4.86 12.54
CA LYS A 122 -8.06 3.84 13.03
C LYS A 122 -7.17 4.38 14.15
N LYS A 123 -7.17 3.68 15.29
CA LYS A 123 -6.25 3.97 16.41
C LYS A 123 -4.77 3.87 16.05
N LYS A 124 -4.42 3.03 15.07
CA LYS A 124 -3.04 2.81 14.61
C LYS A 124 -3.04 2.74 13.09
N ARG A 125 -2.19 3.57 12.46
CA ARG A 125 -1.98 3.59 11.02
C ARG A 125 -0.60 3.07 10.66
N SER A 126 -0.52 2.37 9.54
CA SER A 126 0.73 1.90 8.97
C SER A 126 1.48 3.05 8.29
N HIS A 127 2.74 2.80 7.93
CA HIS A 127 3.56 3.79 7.25
C HIS A 127 2.95 4.17 5.89
N ILE A 128 2.58 3.16 5.11
CA ILE A 128 1.97 3.32 3.77
C ILE A 128 0.62 4.05 3.87
N GLU A 129 -0.19 3.75 4.91
CA GLU A 129 -1.45 4.44 5.17
C GLU A 129 -1.25 5.95 5.44
N ILE A 130 -0.15 6.33 6.09
CA ILE A 130 0.18 7.74 6.35
C ILE A 130 0.66 8.43 5.07
N TYR A 131 1.51 7.77 4.27
CA TYR A 131 1.89 8.27 2.95
C TYR A 131 0.66 8.54 2.08
N PHE A 132 -0.26 7.57 2.01
CA PHE A 132 -1.51 7.71 1.28
C PHE A 132 -2.34 8.92 1.76
N ALA A 133 -2.48 9.10 3.08
CA ALA A 133 -3.22 10.22 3.65
C ALA A 133 -2.58 11.58 3.32
N ILE A 134 -1.25 11.68 3.42
CA ILE A 134 -0.51 12.91 3.08
C ILE A 134 -0.69 13.24 1.60
N LEU A 135 -0.38 12.29 0.72
CA LEU A 135 -0.47 12.48 -0.73
C LEU A 135 -1.90 12.85 -1.15
N SER A 136 -2.92 12.14 -0.66
CA SER A 136 -4.33 12.44 -0.93
C SER A 136 -4.73 13.84 -0.46
N SER A 137 -4.16 14.33 0.63
CA SER A 137 -4.48 15.66 1.15
C SER A 137 -3.98 16.79 0.25
N ILE A 138 -2.90 16.56 -0.50
CA ILE A 138 -2.22 17.56 -1.34
C ILE A 138 -2.45 17.34 -2.85
N THR A 139 -3.29 16.38 -3.23
CA THR A 139 -3.62 16.08 -4.63
C THR A 139 -4.23 17.28 -5.36
N ASN A 140 -5.28 17.87 -4.79
CA ASN A 140 -6.05 18.91 -5.47
C ASN A 140 -5.44 20.31 -5.30
N LYS A 141 -4.70 20.54 -4.22
CA LYS A 141 -4.14 21.85 -3.90
C LYS A 141 -2.86 21.74 -3.08
N PRO A 142 -1.84 22.57 -3.36
CA PRO A 142 -0.66 22.63 -2.52
C PRO A 142 -0.97 23.06 -1.08
N ARG A 143 -0.35 22.42 -0.09
CA ARG A 143 -0.59 22.70 1.33
C ARG A 143 0.68 22.91 2.11
N THR A 144 0.59 23.70 3.18
CA THR A 144 1.66 23.84 4.17
C THR A 144 1.74 22.59 5.05
N ILE A 145 2.89 22.37 5.66
CA ILE A 145 3.10 21.26 6.60
C ILE A 145 2.08 21.22 7.74
N SER A 146 1.73 22.37 8.33
CA SER A 146 0.73 22.45 9.40
C SER A 146 -0.67 22.06 8.89
N SER A 147 -1.01 22.42 7.64
CA SER A 147 -2.28 22.02 7.04
C SER A 147 -2.34 20.52 6.80
N ILE A 148 -1.22 19.92 6.35
CA ILE A 148 -1.08 18.47 6.14
C ILE A 148 -1.21 17.72 7.46
N ALA A 149 -0.50 18.15 8.51
CA ALA A 149 -0.56 17.56 9.85
C ALA A 149 -2.01 17.50 10.36
N ASN A 150 -2.74 18.61 10.24
CA ASN A 150 -4.15 18.69 10.64
C ASN A 150 -5.07 17.78 9.80
N HIS A 151 -4.92 17.77 8.46
CA HIS A 151 -5.75 16.92 7.59
C HIS A 151 -5.47 15.43 7.80
N CYS A 152 -4.24 15.09 8.12
CA CYS A 152 -3.82 13.71 8.30
C CYS A 152 -3.89 13.26 9.76
N TYR A 153 -4.37 14.07 10.71
CA TYR A 153 -4.43 13.73 12.14
C TYR A 153 -3.09 13.18 12.67
N ILE A 154 -1.98 13.80 12.29
CA ILE A 154 -0.62 13.48 12.77
C ILE A 154 -0.01 14.72 13.41
N ASN A 155 0.96 14.54 14.30
CA ASN A 155 1.66 15.68 14.87
C ASN A 155 2.65 16.29 13.84
N LEU A 156 3.15 17.49 14.14
CA LEU A 156 4.00 18.23 13.21
C LEU A 156 5.35 17.54 12.95
N GLU A 157 5.92 16.88 13.96
CA GLU A 157 7.17 16.12 13.85
C GLU A 157 7.00 14.93 12.89
N GLN A 158 5.92 14.17 13.04
CA GLN A 158 5.55 13.08 12.13
C GLN A 158 5.33 13.61 10.71
N ALA A 159 4.56 14.70 10.55
CA ALA A 159 4.34 15.29 9.24
C ALA A 159 5.66 15.70 8.58
N THR A 160 6.61 16.26 9.35
CA THR A 160 7.93 16.67 8.86
C THR A 160 8.73 15.46 8.40
N LYS A 161 8.75 14.41 9.22
CA LYS A 161 9.45 13.16 8.91
C LYS A 161 8.90 12.52 7.63
N TYR A 162 7.59 12.29 7.56
CA TYR A 162 6.98 11.62 6.41
C TYR A 162 7.06 12.47 5.14
N LEU A 163 6.96 13.80 5.23
CA LEU A 163 7.17 14.67 4.06
C LEU A 163 8.61 14.61 3.56
N LYS A 164 9.60 14.58 4.47
CA LYS A 164 11.00 14.42 4.08
C LYS A 164 11.22 13.11 3.30
N GLU A 165 10.67 12.01 3.80
CA GLU A 165 10.76 10.71 3.11
C GLU A 165 10.03 10.75 1.75
N LEU A 166 8.84 11.37 1.66
CA LEU A 166 8.11 11.50 0.40
C LEU A 166 8.81 12.42 -0.63
N LEU A 167 9.57 13.41 -0.17
CA LEU A 167 10.45 14.23 -1.02
C LEU A 167 11.64 13.41 -1.52
N GLU A 168 12.28 12.63 -0.65
CA GLU A 168 13.38 11.71 -1.04
C GLU A 168 12.92 10.63 -2.03
N LEU A 169 11.64 10.27 -1.98
CA LEU A 169 10.99 9.36 -2.91
C LEU A 169 10.42 10.03 -4.17
N ASP A 170 10.64 11.33 -4.40
CA ASP A 170 10.08 12.07 -5.55
C ASP A 170 8.55 11.95 -5.71
N MET A 171 7.82 11.67 -4.62
CA MET A 171 6.35 11.58 -4.63
C MET A 171 5.69 12.93 -4.34
N VAL A 172 6.45 13.85 -3.77
CA VAL A 172 6.06 15.22 -3.41
C VAL A 172 7.12 16.18 -3.91
N VAL A 173 6.72 17.38 -4.29
CA VAL A 173 7.61 18.52 -4.56
C VAL A 173 7.26 19.70 -3.66
N GLU A 174 8.28 20.46 -3.27
CA GLU A 174 8.10 21.73 -2.59
C GLU A 174 7.81 22.82 -3.62
N VAL A 175 6.69 23.53 -3.45
CA VAL A 175 6.32 24.70 -4.24
C VAL A 175 6.32 25.92 -3.32
N SER A 176 7.04 26.97 -3.73
CA SER A 176 7.08 28.23 -2.99
C SER A 176 5.92 29.11 -3.43
N ASP A 177 5.05 29.48 -2.48
CA ASP A 177 3.97 30.43 -2.73
C ASP A 177 3.99 31.50 -1.64
N LEU A 178 4.20 32.77 -2.04
CA LEU A 178 4.18 33.93 -1.15
C LEU A 178 5.03 33.75 0.13
N ASN A 179 6.30 33.35 -0.02
CA ASN A 179 7.25 33.06 1.07
C ASN A 179 6.84 31.93 2.03
N LYS A 180 5.85 31.10 1.68
CA LYS A 180 5.47 29.91 2.44
C LYS A 180 5.78 28.66 1.62
N LYS A 181 6.48 27.72 2.26
CA LYS A 181 6.70 26.38 1.72
C LYS A 181 5.38 25.62 1.68
N LYS A 182 4.96 25.22 0.49
CA LYS A 182 3.83 24.33 0.27
C LYS A 182 4.32 23.06 -0.43
N TYR A 183 3.52 22.01 -0.34
CA TYR A 183 3.83 20.71 -0.90
C TYR A 183 2.74 20.30 -1.88
N GLN A 184 3.15 19.76 -3.02
CA GLN A 184 2.27 19.27 -4.08
C GLN A 184 2.68 17.85 -4.48
N VAL A 185 1.68 17.03 -4.84
CA VAL A 185 1.92 15.66 -5.32
C VAL A 185 2.56 15.67 -6.72
N THR A 186 3.49 14.74 -6.98
CA THR A 186 4.05 14.53 -8.32
C THR A 186 3.26 13.48 -9.09
N GLY A 187 3.55 13.29 -10.39
CA GLY A 187 2.98 12.17 -11.16
C GLY A 187 3.31 10.80 -10.55
N LYS A 188 4.47 10.65 -9.92
CA LYS A 188 4.83 9.43 -9.17
C LYS A 188 3.95 9.25 -7.94
N GLY A 189 3.70 10.33 -7.18
CA GLY A 189 2.78 10.31 -6.06
C GLY A 189 1.34 9.97 -6.48
N MET A 190 0.90 10.45 -7.65
CA MET A 190 -0.41 10.10 -8.22
C MET A 190 -0.53 8.61 -8.54
N ARG A 191 0.50 8.02 -9.16
CA ARG A 191 0.56 6.58 -9.41
C ARG A 191 0.55 5.74 -8.12
N PHE A 192 1.22 6.22 -7.08
CA PHE A 192 1.15 5.60 -5.76
C PHE A 192 -0.29 5.59 -5.23
N LEU A 193 -1.00 6.73 -5.32
CA LEU A 193 -2.39 6.83 -4.87
C LEU A 193 -3.31 5.86 -5.61
N ASP A 194 -3.25 5.83 -6.95
CA ASP A 194 -4.05 4.90 -7.76
C ASP A 194 -3.74 3.44 -7.41
N THR A 195 -2.47 3.06 -7.39
CA THR A 195 -2.04 1.69 -7.06
C THR A 195 -2.53 1.28 -5.67
N TYR A 196 -2.39 2.17 -4.69
CA TYR A 196 -2.85 1.91 -3.33
C TYR A 196 -4.37 1.73 -3.26
N LEU A 197 -5.14 2.57 -3.97
CA LEU A 197 -6.60 2.46 -4.03
C LEU A 197 -7.04 1.12 -4.62
N ARG A 198 -6.43 0.68 -5.73
CA ARG A 198 -6.73 -0.62 -6.35
C ARG A 198 -6.41 -1.79 -5.42
N ILE A 199 -5.29 -1.73 -4.69
CA ILE A 199 -4.98 -2.72 -3.66
C ILE A 199 -6.04 -2.70 -2.56
N TYR A 200 -6.44 -1.51 -2.11
CA TYR A 200 -7.44 -1.33 -1.07
C TYR A 200 -8.79 -1.94 -1.46
N GLU A 201 -9.24 -1.70 -2.69
CA GLU A 201 -10.47 -2.27 -3.25
C GLU A 201 -10.46 -3.80 -3.23
N LEU A 202 -9.37 -4.41 -3.70
CA LEU A 202 -9.26 -5.87 -3.76
C LEU A 202 -9.24 -6.53 -2.38
N VAL A 203 -8.63 -5.86 -1.39
CA VAL A 203 -8.38 -6.45 -0.07
C VAL A 203 -9.52 -6.16 0.91
N ARG A 204 -10.15 -4.98 0.81
CA ARG A 204 -11.17 -4.52 1.78
C ARG A 204 -12.55 -4.35 1.17
N GLY A 205 -12.67 -4.22 -0.15
CA GLY A 205 -13.88 -3.75 -0.81
C GLY A 205 -14.05 -2.24 -0.62
N LEU A 206 -14.35 -1.53 -1.71
CA LEU A 206 -14.86 -0.16 -1.66
C LEU A 206 -16.29 -0.20 -2.23
N ASP A 207 -17.20 -0.80 -1.46
CA ASP A 207 -18.64 -0.81 -1.76
C ASP A 207 -19.35 0.33 -1.02
#